data_AF-V9V1L4-F1
#
_entry.id   AF-V9V1L4-F1
#
_cell.length_a   1.000
_cell.length_b   1.000
_cell.length_c   1.000
_cell.angle_alpha   90.00
_cell.angle_beta   90.00
_cell.angle_gamma   90.00
#
_symmetry.space_group_name_H-M   'P 1'
#
loop_
_entity.id
_entity.type
_entity.pdbx_description
1 polymer ?
#
loop_
_entity_poly.entity_id
_entity_poly.type
_entity_poly.pdbx_seq_one_letter_code
_entity_poly.pdbx_strand_id
1 'polypeptide(L)'
;MTRHCTFGIEEEYLLVKLATGQVMAVPSAAVARCCWDAAGPWFAEEMFHSQIEIASPVFDALHQARDFFGERRQRLARALADEGAGLYGAASHPSAQWLRQRPRGTPHYRQLFNDYQLVARRSLLNGLHVHVGVPVGIDRMRVINRVLYWLPLLLALSTSSAYWGGEDTGYMSYRRAVCGEWPHMGLPEPLPDWSAYQRYRALLQRTGSLAENGDFWWAIRPSRRFPTVELRICDGCPRLEDALAVAGLFRHLVEQALARHDDPASRELRWVTQENYWRALRQGRLATFIGVHGQQPVSAEGWLTQLQQQCPADTVDAERSFIQARHILREGSSADRQRQAFALAREQGLDNRQALRAVAGQVMNDHR
;
A
#
# COMPACT_ATOMS: atom_id res chain seq x y z
N MET A 1 12.07 -22.21 16.65
CA MET A 1 12.47 -20.80 16.87
C MET A 1 12.22 -20.06 15.58
N THR A 2 11.22 -19.19 15.56
CA THR A 2 10.90 -18.32 14.43
C THR A 2 12.02 -17.30 14.25
N ARG A 3 12.44 -17.12 12.99
CA ARG A 3 13.60 -16.28 12.65
C ARG A 3 13.16 -14.84 12.63
N HIS A 4 13.75 -14.02 13.48
CA HIS A 4 13.59 -12.57 13.47
C HIS A 4 14.10 -12.01 12.13
N CYS A 5 13.23 -11.32 11.40
CA CYS A 5 13.54 -10.67 10.13
C CYS A 5 13.52 -9.15 10.29
N THR A 6 14.50 -8.47 9.70
CA THR A 6 14.47 -7.02 9.57
C THR A 6 13.42 -6.57 8.55
N PHE A 7 12.92 -5.35 8.66
CA PHE A 7 11.94 -4.80 7.71
C PHE A 7 12.16 -3.31 7.43
N GLY A 8 11.59 -2.81 6.34
CA GLY A 8 11.56 -1.38 5.98
C GLY A 8 10.19 -1.03 5.39
N ILE A 9 9.82 0.24 5.45
CA ILE A 9 8.53 0.75 5.00
C ILE A 9 8.75 1.96 4.08
N GLU A 10 7.96 2.04 3.01
CA GLU A 10 7.85 3.22 2.15
C GLU A 10 6.42 3.75 2.25
N GLU A 11 6.27 5.04 2.60
CA GLU A 11 4.98 5.74 2.64
C GLU A 11 4.95 6.85 1.59
N GLU A 12 3.94 6.80 0.71
CA GLU A 12 3.71 7.82 -0.32
C GLU A 12 2.66 8.85 0.13
N TYR A 13 2.88 10.11 -0.23
CA TYR A 13 2.02 11.22 0.14
C TYR A 13 1.73 12.16 -1.03
N LEU A 14 0.49 12.64 -1.10
CA LEU A 14 0.15 13.79 -1.94
C LEU A 14 0.31 15.09 -1.15
N LEU A 15 0.87 16.10 -1.81
CA LEU A 15 0.98 17.46 -1.32
C LEU A 15 -0.32 18.22 -1.60
N VAL A 16 -0.94 18.74 -0.55
CA VAL A 16 -2.23 19.45 -0.60
C VAL A 16 -2.12 20.85 -0.02
N LYS A 17 -2.97 21.77 -0.46
CA LYS A 17 -3.13 23.09 0.17
C LYS A 17 -3.87 22.92 1.48
N LEU A 18 -3.32 23.37 2.62
CA LEU A 18 -3.96 23.24 3.93
C LEU A 18 -5.34 23.90 3.98
N ALA A 19 -5.47 25.09 3.38
CA ALA A 19 -6.72 25.84 3.42
C ALA A 19 -7.87 25.12 2.72
N THR A 20 -7.60 24.36 1.66
CA THR A 20 -8.65 23.80 0.77
C THR A 20 -8.67 22.29 0.69
N GLY A 21 -7.62 21.61 1.12
CA GLY A 21 -7.38 20.18 0.91
C GLY A 21 -7.02 19.80 -0.53
N GLN A 22 -6.95 20.74 -1.47
CA GLN A 22 -6.72 20.42 -2.88
C GLN A 22 -5.26 20.04 -3.16
N VAL A 23 -5.07 18.99 -3.96
CA VAL A 23 -3.74 18.57 -4.45
C VAL A 23 -3.05 19.68 -5.23
N MET A 24 -1.79 19.93 -4.90
CA MET A 24 -0.95 20.96 -5.51
C MET A 24 -0.34 20.46 -6.82
N ALA A 25 -0.96 20.75 -7.97
CA ALA A 25 -0.46 20.28 -9.27
C ALA A 25 1.00 20.66 -9.56
N VAL A 26 1.45 21.81 -9.05
CA VAL A 26 2.83 22.30 -9.11
C VAL A 26 3.17 22.90 -7.74
N PRO A 27 3.75 22.13 -6.81
CA PRO A 27 4.23 22.66 -5.55
C PRO A 27 5.33 23.71 -5.79
N SER A 28 5.44 24.70 -4.89
CA SER A 28 6.50 25.71 -4.98
C SER A 28 7.87 25.07 -4.70
N ALA A 29 8.94 25.75 -5.14
CA ALA A 29 10.31 25.33 -4.79
C ALA A 29 10.54 25.31 -3.28
N ALA A 30 9.89 26.22 -2.53
CA ALA A 30 9.92 26.25 -1.08
C ALA A 30 9.29 25.00 -0.46
N VAL A 31 8.09 24.60 -0.92
CA VAL A 31 7.44 23.35 -0.48
C VAL A 31 8.31 22.13 -0.78
N ALA A 32 8.87 22.04 -1.99
CA ALA A 32 9.75 20.93 -2.36
C ALA A 32 11.00 20.87 -1.46
N ARG A 33 11.59 22.03 -1.16
CA ARG A 33 12.73 22.15 -0.26
C ARG A 33 12.37 21.75 1.18
N CYS A 34 11.23 22.20 1.70
CA CYS A 34 10.76 21.80 3.03
C CYS A 34 10.60 20.29 3.14
N CYS A 35 10.06 19.62 2.12
CA CYS A 35 9.98 18.16 2.10
C CYS A 35 11.38 17.52 2.21
N TRP A 36 12.32 17.97 1.39
CA TRP A 36 13.69 17.45 1.37
C TRP A 36 14.41 17.68 2.71
N ASP A 37 14.36 18.90 3.25
CA ASP A 37 15.00 19.26 4.52
C ASP A 37 14.40 18.50 5.72
N ALA A 38 13.08 18.29 5.73
CA ALA A 38 12.36 17.61 6.82
C ALA A 38 12.53 16.09 6.81
N ALA A 39 12.48 15.47 5.62
CA ALA A 39 12.65 14.03 5.45
C ALA A 39 14.12 13.61 5.44
N GLY A 40 15.03 14.49 5.01
CA GLY A 40 16.46 14.23 4.96
C GLY A 40 16.82 13.10 3.99
N PRO A 41 17.70 12.15 4.38
CA PRO A 41 18.16 11.08 3.49
C PRO A 41 17.08 10.04 3.14
N TRP A 42 15.93 10.12 3.80
CA TRP A 42 14.78 9.22 3.62
C TRP A 42 13.78 9.73 2.59
N PHE A 43 14.01 10.93 2.05
CA PHE A 43 13.19 11.52 1.00
C PHE A 43 13.43 10.83 -0.35
N ALA A 44 12.34 10.45 -1.01
CA ALA A 44 12.36 10.07 -2.40
C ALA A 44 11.34 10.89 -3.20
N GLU A 45 11.70 11.19 -4.45
CA GLU A 45 10.78 11.76 -5.41
C GLU A 45 9.88 10.67 -5.99
N GLU A 46 8.61 10.98 -6.18
CA GLU A 46 7.66 10.08 -6.87
C GLU A 46 7.23 10.65 -8.23
N MET A 47 6.44 9.87 -8.98
CA MET A 47 6.02 10.08 -10.37
C MET A 47 5.46 11.47 -10.69
N PHE A 48 4.83 12.13 -9.73
CA PHE A 48 4.31 13.49 -9.86
C PHE A 48 5.03 14.48 -8.95
N HIS A 49 5.14 15.73 -9.39
CA HIS A 49 5.66 16.81 -8.55
C HIS A 49 4.87 16.99 -7.25
N SER A 50 3.57 16.69 -7.29
CA SER A 50 2.64 16.75 -6.15
C SER A 50 2.76 15.55 -5.21
N GLN A 51 3.69 14.64 -5.44
CA GLN A 51 3.85 13.42 -4.69
C GLN A 51 5.28 13.28 -4.16
N ILE A 52 5.38 12.77 -2.94
CA ILE A 52 6.64 12.46 -2.25
C ILE A 52 6.56 11.07 -1.63
N GLU A 53 7.71 10.45 -1.43
CA GLU A 53 7.85 9.18 -0.71
C GLU A 53 8.82 9.33 0.46
N ILE A 54 8.52 8.65 1.57
CA ILE A 54 9.41 8.49 2.71
C ILE A 54 9.81 7.02 2.81
N ALA A 55 11.05 6.71 2.43
CA ALA A 55 11.63 5.38 2.53
C ALA A 55 12.43 5.25 3.83
N SER A 56 12.01 4.36 4.72
CA SER A 56 12.58 4.23 6.05
C SER A 56 13.99 3.64 6.07
N PRO A 57 14.74 3.77 7.19
CA PRO A 57 15.81 2.84 7.50
C PRO A 57 15.28 1.41 7.67
N VAL A 58 16.21 0.47 7.85
CA VAL A 58 15.91 -0.91 8.22
C VAL A 58 15.66 -0.99 9.73
N PHE A 59 14.60 -1.68 10.12
CA PHE A 59 14.15 -1.86 11.49
C PHE A 59 14.20 -3.32 11.93
N ASP A 60 14.42 -3.51 13.23
CA ASP A 60 14.34 -4.79 13.94
C ASP A 60 13.02 -4.96 14.68
N ALA A 61 12.32 -3.87 15.01
CA ALA A 61 11.08 -3.90 15.80
C ALA A 61 10.11 -2.77 15.40
N LEU A 62 8.81 -3.01 15.56
CA LEU A 62 7.76 -2.06 15.17
C LEU A 62 7.84 -0.72 15.92
N HIS A 63 8.33 -0.70 17.15
CA HIS A 63 8.47 0.56 17.90
C HIS A 63 9.47 1.52 17.23
N GLN A 64 10.53 1.00 16.60
CA GLN A 64 11.49 1.84 15.86
C GLN A 64 10.82 2.49 14.64
N ALA A 65 9.97 1.73 13.93
CA ALA A 65 9.19 2.26 12.82
C ALA A 65 8.17 3.31 13.30
N ARG A 66 7.49 3.05 14.42
CA ARG A 66 6.57 4.01 15.05
C ARG A 66 7.25 5.34 15.37
N ASP A 67 8.40 5.29 16.04
CA ASP A 67 9.15 6.48 16.44
C ASP A 67 9.64 7.25 15.21
N PHE A 68 10.20 6.53 14.23
CA PHE A 68 10.69 7.12 12.98
C PHE A 68 9.57 7.84 12.20
N PHE A 69 8.47 7.16 11.90
CA PHE A 69 7.39 7.77 11.11
C PHE A 69 6.62 8.81 11.92
N GLY A 70 6.47 8.63 13.24
CA GLY A 70 5.90 9.64 14.12
C GLY A 70 6.69 10.95 14.07
N GLU A 71 8.02 10.88 14.22
CA GLU A 71 8.90 12.05 14.11
C GLU A 71 8.85 12.66 12.71
N ARG A 72 8.98 11.85 11.65
CA ARG A 72 9.06 12.33 10.27
C ARG A 72 7.77 12.97 9.80
N ARG A 73 6.61 12.34 10.08
CA ARG A 73 5.29 12.90 9.76
C ARG A 73 5.06 14.23 10.48
N GLN A 74 5.41 14.33 11.77
CA GLN A 74 5.32 15.58 12.52
C GLN A 74 6.25 16.67 11.97
N ARG A 75 7.49 16.33 11.64
CA ARG A 75 8.47 17.27 11.10
C ARG A 75 8.03 17.82 9.73
N LEU A 76 7.55 16.94 8.84
CA LEU A 76 7.00 17.32 7.55
C LEU A 76 5.76 18.20 7.72
N ALA A 77 4.81 17.80 8.57
CA ALA A 77 3.60 18.57 8.82
C ALA A 77 3.91 19.99 9.32
N ARG A 78 4.88 20.16 10.22
CA ARG A 78 5.33 21.48 10.69
C ARG A 78 6.00 22.28 9.57
N ALA A 79 6.97 21.71 8.88
CA ALA A 79 7.73 22.40 7.84
C ALA A 79 6.86 22.82 6.63
N LEU A 80 5.82 22.06 6.32
CA LEU A 80 4.89 22.36 5.23
C LEU A 80 3.82 23.39 5.64
N ALA A 81 3.45 23.44 6.92
CA ALA A 81 2.40 24.34 7.39
C ALA A 81 2.74 25.81 7.17
N ASP A 82 4.01 26.19 7.34
CA ASP A 82 4.51 27.55 7.11
C ASP A 82 4.34 27.99 5.64
N GLU A 83 4.34 27.03 4.71
CA GLU A 83 4.14 27.23 3.28
C GLU A 83 2.67 27.03 2.84
N GLY A 84 1.74 26.87 3.80
CA GLY A 84 0.34 26.59 3.53
C GLY A 84 0.07 25.22 2.88
N ALA A 85 1.03 24.30 2.98
CA ALA A 85 0.98 22.95 2.42
C ALA A 85 0.78 21.89 3.51
N GLY A 86 0.26 20.74 3.13
CA GLY A 86 0.02 19.61 4.02
C GLY A 86 0.16 18.28 3.30
N LEU A 87 0.12 17.20 4.08
CA LEU A 87 0.21 15.83 3.59
C LEU A 87 -1.17 15.19 3.50
N TYR A 88 -1.35 14.38 2.46
CA TYR A 88 -2.51 13.52 2.25
C TYR A 88 -2.02 12.09 2.01
N GLY A 89 -2.19 11.22 3.01
CA GLY A 89 -1.61 9.87 3.05
C GLY A 89 -2.57 8.73 2.68
N ALA A 90 -3.75 9.01 2.13
CA ALA A 90 -4.63 7.99 1.58
C ALA A 90 -4.29 7.68 0.12
N ALA A 91 -4.72 6.52 -0.36
CA ALA A 91 -4.34 5.97 -1.66
C ALA A 91 -4.85 6.78 -2.86
N SER A 92 -5.98 7.46 -2.73
CA SER A 92 -6.44 8.44 -3.71
C SER A 92 -7.04 9.66 -3.04
N HIS A 93 -6.85 10.82 -3.64
CA HIS A 93 -7.53 12.03 -3.20
C HIS A 93 -8.92 12.14 -3.87
N PRO A 94 -10.00 12.44 -3.12
CA PRO A 94 -11.39 12.26 -3.56
C PRO A 94 -11.76 13.05 -4.82
N SER A 95 -11.20 14.25 -4.98
CA SER A 95 -11.55 15.20 -6.05
C SER A 95 -10.32 15.75 -6.79
N ALA A 96 -9.22 14.99 -6.81
CA ALA A 96 -8.00 15.45 -7.47
C ALA A 96 -8.21 15.62 -8.98
N GLN A 97 -7.77 16.75 -9.52
CA GLN A 97 -7.73 16.97 -10.97
C GLN A 97 -6.48 16.29 -11.55
N TRP A 98 -6.52 14.96 -11.61
CA TRP A 98 -5.38 14.11 -11.98
C TRP A 98 -4.79 14.47 -13.36
N LEU A 99 -5.63 14.85 -14.34
CA LEU A 99 -5.18 15.33 -15.67
C LEU A 99 -4.33 16.61 -15.63
N ARG A 100 -4.44 17.40 -14.55
CA ARG A 100 -3.67 18.64 -14.39
C ARG A 100 -2.36 18.45 -13.63
N GLN A 101 -2.13 17.27 -13.06
CA GLN A 101 -0.90 16.99 -12.32
C GLN A 101 0.29 16.94 -13.27
N ARG A 102 1.45 17.39 -12.78
CA ARG A 102 2.67 17.44 -13.58
C ARG A 102 3.56 16.23 -13.30
N PRO A 103 3.80 15.38 -14.31
CA PRO A 103 4.82 14.33 -14.24
C PRO A 103 6.19 14.92 -13.91
N ARG A 104 7.01 14.17 -13.19
CA ARG A 104 8.43 14.54 -13.04
C ARG A 104 9.20 14.35 -14.34
N GLY A 105 10.16 15.24 -14.56
CA GLY A 105 11.00 15.26 -15.76
C GLY A 105 12.21 14.33 -15.71
N THR A 106 12.39 13.51 -14.67
CA THR A 106 13.52 12.57 -14.60
C THR A 106 13.45 11.57 -15.77
N PRO A 107 14.59 11.06 -16.27
CA PRO A 107 14.59 10.12 -17.40
C PRO A 107 13.68 8.90 -17.17
N HIS A 108 13.70 8.34 -15.96
CA HIS A 108 12.87 7.20 -15.59
C HIS A 108 11.37 7.49 -15.73
N TYR A 109 10.86 8.56 -15.11
CA TYR A 109 9.44 8.88 -15.20
C TYR A 109 9.04 9.33 -16.61
N ARG A 110 9.86 10.09 -17.32
CA ARG A 110 9.56 10.45 -18.73
C ARG A 110 9.33 9.22 -19.60
N GLN A 111 10.16 8.19 -19.43
CA GLN A 111 9.98 6.93 -20.14
C GLN A 111 8.64 6.28 -19.77
N LEU A 112 8.31 6.16 -18.47
CA LEU A 112 7.03 5.58 -18.03
C LEU A 112 5.81 6.29 -18.62
N PHE A 113 5.80 7.62 -18.65
CA PHE A 113 4.69 8.38 -19.25
C PHE A 113 4.60 8.20 -20.76
N ASN A 114 5.73 8.01 -21.44
CA ASN A 114 5.76 7.73 -22.87
C ASN A 114 5.30 6.30 -23.18
N ASP A 115 5.64 5.33 -22.34
CA ASP A 115 5.33 3.93 -22.58
C ASP A 115 3.85 3.64 -22.26
N TYR A 116 3.31 4.22 -21.18
CA TYR A 116 1.99 3.88 -20.65
C TYR A 116 0.93 4.98 -20.80
N GLN A 117 1.32 6.15 -21.30
CA GLN A 117 0.40 7.21 -21.75
C GLN A 117 -0.67 7.56 -20.70
N LEU A 118 -1.96 7.38 -21.02
CA LEU A 118 -3.06 7.76 -20.14
C LEU A 118 -3.08 6.96 -18.84
N VAL A 119 -2.64 5.69 -18.87
CA VAL A 119 -2.55 4.84 -17.68
C VAL A 119 -1.58 5.46 -16.67
N ALA A 120 -0.41 5.93 -17.13
CA ALA A 120 0.53 6.68 -16.28
C ALA A 120 -0.07 8.00 -15.77
N ARG A 121 -0.72 8.79 -16.64
CA ARG A 121 -1.35 10.07 -16.27
C ARG A 121 -2.43 9.94 -15.21
N ARG A 122 -3.16 8.82 -15.19
CA ARG A 122 -4.21 8.56 -14.21
C ARG A 122 -3.68 8.02 -12.88
N SER A 123 -2.40 7.66 -12.78
CA SER A 123 -1.86 6.93 -11.63
C SER A 123 -1.37 7.85 -10.50
N LEU A 124 -2.14 8.89 -10.18
CA LEU A 124 -1.93 9.75 -9.02
C LEU A 124 -2.40 9.01 -7.75
N LEU A 125 -1.59 8.07 -7.29
CA LEU A 125 -1.97 7.07 -6.28
C LEU A 125 -0.86 6.94 -5.24
N ASN A 126 -1.23 6.86 -3.96
CA ASN A 126 -0.29 6.54 -2.87
C ASN A 126 -0.36 5.07 -2.46
N GLY A 127 0.78 4.42 -2.30
CA GLY A 127 0.94 3.10 -1.71
C GLY A 127 1.51 3.12 -0.29
N LEU A 128 1.38 1.96 0.37
CA LEU A 128 2.22 1.54 1.48
C LEU A 128 3.02 0.33 1.00
N HIS A 129 4.34 0.44 0.98
CA HIS A 129 5.22 -0.69 0.65
C HIS A 129 5.96 -1.18 1.89
N VAL A 130 6.11 -2.50 2.01
CA VAL A 130 6.81 -3.11 3.15
C VAL A 130 7.82 -4.12 2.63
N HIS A 131 9.08 -3.90 2.95
CA HIS A 131 10.18 -4.81 2.68
C HIS A 131 10.43 -5.68 3.91
N VAL A 132 10.52 -6.99 3.73
CA VAL A 132 10.96 -7.91 4.80
C VAL A 132 12.19 -8.68 4.32
N GLY A 133 13.26 -8.61 5.12
CA GLY A 133 14.52 -9.28 4.86
C GLY A 133 14.36 -10.79 4.79
N VAL A 134 14.94 -11.40 3.76
CA VAL A 134 14.97 -12.85 3.59
C VAL A 134 16.41 -13.33 3.69
N PRO A 135 16.72 -14.30 4.59
CA PRO A 135 18.07 -14.82 4.74
C PRO A 135 18.67 -15.36 3.44
N VAL A 136 19.99 -15.25 3.31
CA VAL A 136 20.74 -15.83 2.19
C VAL A 136 20.45 -17.32 2.05
N GLY A 137 20.29 -17.79 0.82
CA GLY A 137 20.00 -19.19 0.50
C GLY A 137 18.51 -19.56 0.57
N ILE A 138 17.64 -18.66 1.04
CA ILE A 138 16.18 -18.88 0.96
C ILE A 138 15.64 -18.42 -0.38
N ASP A 139 14.84 -19.28 -1.00
CA ASP A 139 14.10 -18.97 -2.22
C ASP A 139 12.95 -17.98 -1.93
N ARG A 140 13.12 -16.73 -2.37
CA ARG A 140 12.13 -15.66 -2.20
C ARG A 140 10.81 -15.90 -2.93
N MET A 141 10.81 -16.64 -4.05
CA MET A 141 9.55 -16.98 -4.70
C MET A 141 8.76 -18.01 -3.91
N ARG A 142 9.43 -18.98 -3.29
CA ARG A 142 8.74 -19.92 -2.38
C ARG A 142 8.14 -19.20 -1.17
N VAL A 143 8.84 -18.21 -0.61
CA VAL A 143 8.29 -17.36 0.46
C VAL A 143 7.04 -16.61 -0.04
N ILE A 144 7.11 -15.98 -1.22
CA ILE A 144 5.96 -15.29 -1.83
C ILE A 144 4.77 -16.23 -1.98
N ASN A 145 4.98 -17.43 -2.53
CA ASN A 145 3.90 -18.39 -2.74
C ASN A 145 3.22 -18.81 -1.42
N ARG A 146 3.97 -18.90 -0.31
CA ARG A 146 3.42 -19.21 1.03
C ARG A 146 2.55 -18.09 1.61
N VAL A 147 2.88 -16.83 1.34
CA VAL A 147 2.16 -15.68 1.90
C VAL A 147 1.04 -15.17 0.99
N LEU A 148 1.05 -15.57 -0.29
CA LEU A 148 0.22 -15.01 -1.36
C LEU A 148 -1.28 -14.99 -1.01
N TYR A 149 -1.79 -16.07 -0.41
CA TYR A 149 -3.19 -16.20 -0.02
C TYR A 149 -3.67 -15.10 0.95
N TRP A 150 -2.78 -14.62 1.81
CA TRP A 150 -3.11 -13.65 2.85
C TRP A 150 -3.02 -12.19 2.40
N LEU A 151 -2.48 -11.91 1.22
CA LEU A 151 -2.34 -10.54 0.73
C LEU A 151 -3.65 -9.76 0.61
N PRO A 152 -4.77 -10.36 0.15
CA PRO A 152 -6.05 -9.63 0.10
C PRO A 152 -6.55 -9.21 1.48
N LEU A 153 -6.20 -9.93 2.56
CA LEU A 153 -6.53 -9.51 3.92
C LEU A 153 -5.77 -8.22 4.29
N LEU A 154 -4.48 -8.14 3.96
CA LEU A 154 -3.67 -6.93 4.15
C LEU A 154 -4.21 -5.75 3.33
N LEU A 155 -4.69 -6.01 2.10
CA LEU A 155 -5.39 -5.00 1.31
C LEU A 155 -6.66 -4.51 2.01
N ALA A 156 -7.52 -5.42 2.48
CA ALA A 156 -8.77 -5.09 3.18
C ALA A 156 -8.55 -4.25 4.45
N LEU A 157 -7.42 -4.43 5.14
CA LEU A 157 -7.01 -3.61 6.28
C LEU A 157 -6.56 -2.19 5.86
N SER A 158 -5.94 -2.06 4.69
CA SER A 158 -5.33 -0.79 4.24
C SER A 158 -6.26 0.11 3.40
N THR A 159 -7.44 -0.36 2.99
CA THR A 159 -8.26 0.34 1.99
C THR A 159 -8.50 1.81 2.32
N SER A 160 -8.18 2.71 1.38
CA SER A 160 -8.24 4.16 1.59
C SER A 160 -8.53 4.97 0.33
N SER A 161 -9.12 4.35 -0.69
CA SER A 161 -9.39 5.01 -1.97
C SER A 161 -10.84 4.81 -2.43
N ALA A 162 -11.81 5.27 -1.63
CA ALA A 162 -13.23 5.13 -1.94
C ALA A 162 -13.71 6.08 -3.05
N TYR A 163 -13.06 7.25 -3.17
CA TYR A 163 -13.45 8.32 -4.08
C TYR A 163 -12.35 8.63 -5.10
N TRP A 164 -12.76 8.99 -6.31
CA TRP A 164 -11.85 9.38 -7.38
C TRP A 164 -12.52 10.36 -8.34
N GLY A 165 -11.81 11.41 -8.76
CA GLY A 165 -12.29 12.32 -9.80
C GLY A 165 -13.56 13.09 -9.43
N GLY A 166 -13.92 13.18 -8.16
CA GLY A 166 -15.15 13.83 -7.71
C GLY A 166 -16.35 12.92 -7.49
N GLU A 167 -16.15 11.59 -7.62
CA GLU A 167 -17.23 10.60 -7.59
C GLU A 167 -16.95 9.48 -6.59
N ASP A 168 -18.02 8.85 -6.09
CA ASP A 168 -17.93 7.56 -5.43
C ASP A 168 -17.60 6.48 -6.47
N THR A 169 -16.49 5.78 -6.27
CA THR A 169 -16.03 4.78 -7.24
C THR A 169 -16.80 3.47 -7.13
N GLY A 170 -17.52 3.26 -6.01
CA GLY A 170 -18.06 1.98 -5.61
C GLY A 170 -17.00 1.00 -5.08
N TYR A 171 -15.72 1.37 -5.02
CA TYR A 171 -14.65 0.53 -4.47
C TYR A 171 -14.26 0.99 -3.06
N MET A 172 -13.56 0.11 -2.33
CA MET A 172 -12.86 0.46 -1.08
C MET A 172 -11.39 0.74 -1.35
N SER A 173 -10.79 0.03 -2.32
CA SER A 173 -9.51 0.38 -2.92
C SER A 173 -9.64 0.59 -4.43
N TYR A 174 -9.93 1.82 -4.84
CA TYR A 174 -9.90 2.20 -6.25
C TYR A 174 -8.46 2.27 -6.80
N ARG A 175 -7.46 2.49 -5.94
CA ARG A 175 -6.05 2.37 -6.32
C ARG A 175 -5.77 1.04 -7.00
N ARG A 176 -6.26 -0.07 -6.44
CA ARG A 176 -6.06 -1.40 -7.01
C ARG A 176 -6.81 -1.64 -8.31
N ALA A 177 -7.93 -0.96 -8.54
CA ALA A 177 -8.59 -0.94 -9.85
C ALA A 177 -7.74 -0.20 -10.90
N VAL A 178 -7.20 0.98 -10.56
CA VAL A 178 -6.33 1.75 -11.48
C VAL A 178 -5.00 1.03 -11.74
N CYS A 179 -4.38 0.43 -10.72
CA CYS A 179 -3.20 -0.41 -10.88
C CYS A 179 -3.46 -1.60 -11.81
N GLY A 180 -4.70 -2.12 -11.88
CA GLY A 180 -5.05 -3.24 -12.75
C GLY A 180 -4.93 -2.94 -14.26
N GLU A 181 -4.88 -1.66 -14.66
CA GLU A 181 -4.64 -1.29 -16.06
C GLU A 181 -3.17 -1.28 -16.46
N TRP A 182 -2.26 -1.35 -15.49
CA TRP A 182 -0.84 -1.48 -15.77
C TRP A 182 -0.44 -2.93 -16.04
N PRO A 183 0.50 -3.16 -16.97
CA PRO A 183 1.07 -4.48 -17.12
C PRO A 183 1.79 -4.89 -15.84
N HIS A 184 1.57 -6.14 -15.43
CA HIS A 184 2.28 -6.77 -14.30
C HIS A 184 2.12 -6.05 -12.95
N MET A 185 1.01 -5.32 -12.73
CA MET A 185 0.68 -4.75 -11.41
C MET A 185 -0.28 -5.60 -10.56
N GLY A 186 -0.72 -6.76 -11.07
CA GLY A 186 -1.61 -7.69 -10.37
C GLY A 186 -0.89 -8.61 -9.37
N LEU A 187 -1.55 -9.73 -9.03
CA LEU A 187 -0.90 -10.83 -8.31
C LEU A 187 0.24 -11.42 -9.17
N PRO A 188 1.33 -11.91 -8.55
CA PRO A 188 2.45 -12.52 -9.27
C PRO A 188 2.04 -13.75 -10.09
N GLU A 189 2.86 -14.06 -11.09
CA GLU A 189 2.73 -15.30 -11.85
C GLU A 189 2.98 -16.54 -10.97
N PRO A 190 2.40 -17.72 -11.29
CA PRO A 190 2.43 -18.90 -10.44
C PRO A 190 3.77 -19.64 -10.62
N LEU A 191 4.86 -18.93 -10.34
CA LEU A 191 6.21 -19.40 -10.55
C LEU A 191 6.62 -20.20 -9.31
N PRO A 192 6.95 -21.50 -9.44
CA PRO A 192 7.14 -22.37 -8.28
C PRO A 192 8.37 -22.01 -7.45
N ASP A 193 9.40 -21.44 -8.07
CA ASP A 193 10.71 -21.19 -7.46
C ASP A 193 11.46 -20.04 -8.12
N TRP A 194 12.63 -19.73 -7.55
CA TRP A 194 13.55 -18.70 -8.04
C TRP A 194 14.02 -18.95 -9.47
N SER A 195 14.24 -20.21 -9.84
CA SER A 195 14.70 -20.59 -11.18
C SER A 195 13.64 -20.26 -12.24
N ALA A 196 12.37 -20.58 -11.96
CA ALA A 196 11.24 -20.21 -12.81
C ALA A 196 11.10 -18.69 -12.93
N TYR A 197 11.27 -17.96 -11.84
CA TYR A 197 11.29 -16.50 -11.85
C TYR A 197 12.41 -15.92 -12.72
N GLN A 198 13.63 -16.43 -12.61
CA GLN A 198 14.74 -15.99 -13.45
C GLN A 198 14.49 -16.30 -14.93
N ARG A 199 13.94 -17.47 -15.27
CA ARG A 199 13.56 -17.80 -16.65
C ARG A 199 12.50 -16.86 -17.21
N TYR A 200 11.46 -16.58 -16.42
CA TYR A 200 10.38 -15.67 -16.80
C TYR A 200 10.88 -14.23 -16.98
N ARG A 201 11.67 -13.72 -16.03
CA ARG A 201 12.30 -12.40 -16.13
C ARG A 201 13.19 -12.30 -17.37
N ALA A 202 14.06 -13.29 -17.58
CA ALA A 202 14.95 -13.31 -18.74
C ALA A 202 14.18 -13.36 -20.07
N LEU A 203 13.02 -14.03 -20.11
CA LEU A 203 12.13 -14.02 -21.27
C LEU A 203 11.63 -12.61 -21.58
N LEU A 204 11.06 -11.92 -20.60
CA LEU A 204 10.53 -10.58 -20.83
C LEU A 204 11.63 -9.56 -21.14
N GLN A 205 12.83 -9.74 -20.61
CA GLN A 205 13.98 -8.91 -20.94
C GLN A 205 14.45 -9.13 -22.37
N ARG A 206 14.64 -10.39 -22.80
CA ARG A 206 15.10 -10.68 -24.16
C ARG A 206 14.09 -10.29 -25.24
N THR A 207 12.79 -10.21 -24.90
CA THR A 207 11.73 -9.79 -25.82
C THR A 207 11.40 -8.30 -25.72
N GLY A 208 12.12 -7.52 -24.89
CA GLY A 208 11.88 -6.08 -24.71
C GLY A 208 10.61 -5.74 -23.93
N SER A 209 9.93 -6.72 -23.34
CA SER A 209 8.72 -6.51 -22.51
C SER A 209 9.04 -6.04 -21.08
N LEU A 210 10.29 -6.17 -20.65
CA LEU A 210 10.81 -5.66 -19.39
C LEU A 210 12.19 -5.05 -19.62
N ALA A 211 12.42 -3.83 -19.12
CA ALA A 211 13.74 -3.21 -19.18
C ALA A 211 14.80 -4.04 -18.43
N GLU A 212 16.07 -3.89 -18.81
CA GLU A 212 17.19 -4.62 -18.17
C GLU A 212 17.25 -4.40 -16.64
N ASN A 213 17.04 -3.16 -16.23
CA ASN A 213 16.95 -2.74 -14.83
C ASN A 213 15.50 -2.64 -14.31
N GLY A 214 14.54 -3.11 -15.10
CA GLY A 214 13.12 -3.12 -14.74
C GLY A 214 12.80 -4.16 -13.68
N ASP A 215 11.80 -3.83 -12.86
CA ASP A 215 11.22 -4.70 -11.85
C ASP A 215 9.74 -4.94 -12.15
N PHE A 216 9.23 -6.10 -11.73
CA PHE A 216 7.80 -6.36 -11.76
C PHE A 216 7.09 -5.48 -10.74
N TRP A 217 5.96 -4.88 -11.08
CA TRP A 217 5.15 -4.10 -10.14
C TRP A 217 4.06 -4.93 -9.46
N TRP A 218 4.29 -6.24 -9.33
CA TRP A 218 3.36 -7.17 -8.70
C TRP A 218 2.97 -6.72 -7.29
N ALA A 219 1.77 -7.14 -6.87
CA ALA A 219 1.22 -6.94 -5.53
C ALA A 219 2.14 -7.41 -4.39
N ILE A 220 3.03 -8.36 -4.70
CA ILE A 220 4.20 -8.75 -3.91
C ILE A 220 5.32 -9.16 -4.86
N ARG A 221 6.58 -8.88 -4.54
CA ARG A 221 7.71 -9.24 -5.40
C ARG A 221 8.99 -9.54 -4.63
N PRO A 222 9.94 -10.29 -5.21
CA PRO A 222 11.31 -10.23 -4.75
C PRO A 222 11.88 -8.85 -5.09
N SER A 223 12.46 -8.15 -4.12
CA SER A 223 13.15 -6.89 -4.42
C SER A 223 14.43 -7.18 -5.22
N ARG A 224 14.67 -6.43 -6.29
CA ARG A 224 15.95 -6.53 -7.02
C ARG A 224 17.07 -5.82 -6.29
N ARG A 225 16.78 -4.69 -5.64
CA ARG A 225 17.76 -3.85 -4.96
C ARG A 225 18.15 -4.41 -3.60
N PHE A 226 17.22 -5.04 -2.90
CA PHE A 226 17.43 -5.54 -1.54
C PHE A 226 17.16 -7.04 -1.46
N PRO A 227 17.80 -7.79 -0.53
CA PRO A 227 17.53 -9.20 -0.29
C PRO A 227 16.21 -9.39 0.48
N THR A 228 15.13 -8.79 -0.01
CA THR A 228 13.83 -8.74 0.65
C THR A 228 12.75 -9.32 -0.25
N VAL A 229 11.62 -9.67 0.36
CA VAL A 229 10.32 -9.71 -0.31
C VAL A 229 9.61 -8.40 0.00
N GLU A 230 8.95 -7.82 -0.99
CA GLU A 230 8.35 -6.50 -0.95
C GLU A 230 6.85 -6.58 -1.21
N LEU A 231 6.05 -6.16 -0.22
CA LEU A 231 4.61 -6.01 -0.30
C LEU A 231 4.27 -4.69 -0.99
N ARG A 232 3.40 -4.71 -2.01
CA ARG A 232 2.98 -3.51 -2.77
C ARG A 232 1.47 -3.39 -2.98
N ILE A 233 0.71 -4.37 -2.48
CA ILE A 233 -0.74 -4.43 -2.64
C ILE A 233 -1.47 -3.35 -1.85
N CYS A 234 -0.90 -2.87 -0.75
CA CYS A 234 -1.61 -2.03 0.20
C CYS A 234 -1.80 -0.61 -0.30
N ASP A 235 -2.94 -0.04 0.06
CA ASP A 235 -3.25 1.38 -0.06
C ASP A 235 -2.43 2.18 0.97
N GLY A 236 -2.21 3.48 0.72
CA GLY A 236 -1.63 4.38 1.71
C GLY A 236 -2.50 4.48 2.97
N CYS A 237 -1.88 4.50 4.16
CA CYS A 237 -2.56 4.52 5.45
C CYS A 237 -2.41 5.90 6.13
N PRO A 238 -3.49 6.70 6.22
CA PRO A 238 -3.44 7.99 6.90
C PRO A 238 -3.04 7.89 8.37
N ARG A 239 -3.59 6.91 9.10
CA ARG A 239 -3.22 6.63 10.50
C ARG A 239 -1.96 5.76 10.55
N LEU A 240 -0.99 6.18 11.37
CA LEU A 240 0.28 5.46 11.52
C LEU A 240 0.08 4.05 12.09
N GLU A 241 -0.78 3.89 13.09
CA GLU A 241 -1.04 2.58 13.69
C GLU A 241 -1.59 1.56 12.67
N ASP A 242 -2.39 2.02 11.71
CA ASP A 242 -2.93 1.15 10.65
C ASP A 242 -1.82 0.69 9.70
N ALA A 243 -0.87 1.58 9.36
CA ALA A 243 0.32 1.24 8.58
C ALA A 243 1.21 0.23 9.30
N LEU A 244 1.47 0.44 10.60
CA LEU A 244 2.30 -0.44 11.42
C LEU A 244 1.68 -1.83 11.60
N ALA A 245 0.35 -1.92 11.73
CA ALA A 245 -0.35 -3.19 11.81
C ALA A 245 -0.19 -4.02 10.53
N VAL A 246 -0.31 -3.38 9.37
CA VAL A 246 -0.09 -4.04 8.07
C VAL A 246 1.37 -4.50 7.94
N ALA A 247 2.33 -3.63 8.26
CA ALA A 247 3.75 -3.97 8.19
C ALA A 247 4.13 -5.12 9.13
N GLY A 248 3.63 -5.09 10.37
CA GLY A 248 3.87 -6.13 11.37
C GLY A 248 3.24 -7.47 11.01
N LEU A 249 1.99 -7.48 10.51
CA LEU A 249 1.36 -8.70 10.01
C LEU A 249 2.10 -9.28 8.80
N PHE A 250 2.54 -8.45 7.87
CA PHE A 250 3.29 -8.92 6.71
C PHE A 250 4.65 -9.51 7.11
N ARG A 251 5.37 -8.83 8.01
CA ARG A 251 6.61 -9.35 8.59
C ARG A 251 6.38 -10.70 9.26
N HIS A 252 5.37 -10.81 10.14
CA HIS A 252 5.02 -12.07 10.81
C HIS A 252 4.72 -13.18 9.80
N LEU A 253 3.92 -12.90 8.76
CA LEU A 253 3.63 -13.85 7.68
C LEU A 253 4.89 -14.36 6.99
N VAL A 254 5.85 -13.47 6.70
CA VAL A 254 7.13 -13.85 6.10
C VAL A 254 7.95 -14.71 7.07
N GLU A 255 8.06 -14.31 8.35
CA GLU A 255 8.78 -15.08 9.37
C GLU A 255 8.22 -16.51 9.54
N GLN A 256 6.89 -16.66 9.53
CA GLN A 256 6.22 -17.97 9.55
C GLN A 256 6.46 -18.75 8.25
N ALA A 257 6.44 -18.08 7.08
CA ALA A 257 6.71 -18.72 5.79
C ALA A 257 8.15 -19.23 5.66
N LEU A 258 9.11 -18.63 6.36
CA LEU A 258 10.50 -19.08 6.43
C LEU A 258 10.67 -20.36 7.25
N ALA A 259 9.79 -20.60 8.23
CA ALA A 259 9.81 -21.80 9.07
C ALA A 259 9.13 -23.02 8.40
N ARG A 260 8.41 -22.82 7.30
CA ARG A 260 7.67 -23.87 6.59
C ARG A 260 8.49 -24.47 5.45
N HIS A 261 8.32 -25.77 5.23
CA HIS A 261 8.98 -26.53 4.16
C HIS A 261 8.01 -27.12 3.13
N ASP A 262 6.73 -26.76 3.22
CA ASP A 262 5.69 -27.18 2.28
C ASP A 262 5.87 -26.55 0.90
N ASP A 263 5.28 -27.19 -0.12
CA ASP A 263 5.10 -26.59 -1.44
C ASP A 263 3.76 -25.84 -1.44
N PRO A 264 3.78 -24.50 -1.36
CA PRO A 264 2.57 -23.70 -1.15
C PRO A 264 1.70 -23.52 -2.39
N ALA A 265 2.22 -23.83 -3.58
CA ALA A 265 1.60 -23.42 -4.83
C ALA A 265 0.56 -24.45 -5.31
N SER A 266 -0.70 -24.29 -4.90
CA SER A 266 -1.82 -24.97 -5.58
C SER A 266 -2.58 -24.01 -6.49
N ARG A 267 -3.08 -24.54 -7.61
CA ARG A 267 -3.87 -23.78 -8.57
C ARG A 267 -5.16 -23.26 -7.95
N GLU A 268 -5.75 -24.08 -7.08
CA GLU A 268 -6.98 -23.81 -6.35
C GLU A 268 -6.78 -22.64 -5.37
N LEU A 269 -5.66 -22.60 -4.63
CA LEU A 269 -5.36 -21.49 -3.72
C LEU A 269 -5.19 -20.17 -4.49
N ARG A 270 -4.68 -20.23 -5.73
CA ARG A 270 -4.57 -19.05 -6.60
C ARG A 270 -5.93 -18.53 -7.04
N TRP A 271 -6.87 -19.41 -7.42
CA TRP A 271 -8.24 -19.00 -7.73
C TRP A 271 -8.89 -18.30 -6.55
N VAL A 272 -8.74 -18.88 -5.37
CA VAL A 272 -9.25 -18.32 -4.12
C VAL A 272 -8.62 -16.95 -3.83
N THR A 273 -7.30 -16.83 -4.00
CA THR A 273 -6.59 -15.57 -3.76
C THR A 273 -7.05 -14.47 -4.73
N GLN A 274 -7.25 -14.82 -6.01
CA GLN A 274 -7.73 -13.88 -7.02
C GLN A 274 -9.15 -13.39 -6.72
N GLU A 275 -10.03 -14.27 -6.28
CA GLU A 275 -11.39 -13.93 -5.87
C GLU A 275 -11.38 -13.05 -4.62
N ASN A 276 -10.63 -13.44 -3.57
CA ASN A 276 -10.49 -12.65 -2.35
C ASN A 276 -9.84 -11.28 -2.63
N TYR A 277 -8.92 -11.17 -3.60
CA TYR A 277 -8.35 -9.90 -4.05
C TYR A 277 -9.43 -8.96 -4.60
N TRP A 278 -10.30 -9.46 -5.47
CA TRP A 278 -11.42 -8.68 -6.00
C TRP A 278 -12.40 -8.27 -4.91
N ARG A 279 -12.74 -9.19 -3.99
CA ARG A 279 -13.64 -8.89 -2.85
C ARG A 279 -13.06 -7.85 -1.91
N ALA A 280 -11.76 -7.93 -1.61
CA ALA A 280 -11.06 -6.96 -0.77
C ALA A 280 -11.06 -5.56 -1.41
N LEU A 281 -10.69 -5.43 -2.69
CA LEU A 281 -10.68 -4.11 -3.34
C LEU A 281 -12.09 -3.51 -3.50
N ARG A 282 -13.12 -4.34 -3.70
CA ARG A 282 -14.49 -3.88 -3.97
C ARG A 282 -15.31 -3.60 -2.71
N GLN A 283 -15.18 -4.43 -1.69
CA GLN A 283 -16.04 -4.42 -0.49
C GLN A 283 -15.26 -4.25 0.82
N GLY A 284 -13.92 -4.29 0.77
CA GLY A 284 -13.08 -4.11 1.96
C GLY A 284 -13.43 -5.11 3.06
N ARG A 285 -13.48 -4.63 4.31
CA ARG A 285 -13.82 -5.45 5.49
C ARG A 285 -15.23 -6.06 5.46
N LEU A 286 -16.15 -5.49 4.69
CA LEU A 286 -17.55 -5.93 4.62
C LEU A 286 -17.78 -7.07 3.63
N ALA A 287 -16.72 -7.51 2.93
CA ALA A 287 -16.81 -8.64 2.03
C ALA A 287 -16.95 -9.97 2.79
N THR A 288 -17.56 -10.94 2.13
CA THR A 288 -17.48 -12.35 2.52
C THR A 288 -16.34 -13.00 1.76
N PHE A 289 -15.31 -13.49 2.44
CA PHE A 289 -14.13 -14.10 1.84
C PHE A 289 -14.24 -15.62 1.79
N ILE A 290 -13.39 -16.26 1.00
CA ILE A 290 -13.23 -17.70 0.97
C ILE A 290 -12.11 -18.08 1.95
N GLY A 291 -12.49 -18.73 3.04
CA GLY A 291 -11.59 -19.15 4.11
C GLY A 291 -10.69 -20.32 3.71
N VAL A 292 -9.65 -20.57 4.52
CA VAL A 292 -8.64 -21.59 4.23
C VAL A 292 -9.10 -22.99 4.65
N HIS A 293 -10.04 -23.08 5.60
CA HIS A 293 -10.63 -24.34 6.05
C HIS A 293 -11.83 -24.71 5.19
N GLY A 294 -11.66 -25.72 4.34
CA GLY A 294 -12.74 -26.25 3.50
C GLY A 294 -13.34 -25.25 2.51
N GLN A 295 -12.64 -24.14 2.23
CA GLN A 295 -13.06 -23.07 1.32
C GLN A 295 -14.45 -22.49 1.66
N GLN A 296 -14.79 -22.47 2.95
CA GLN A 296 -16.08 -21.95 3.41
C GLN A 296 -16.10 -20.42 3.45
N PRO A 297 -17.28 -19.79 3.26
CA PRO A 297 -17.43 -18.35 3.41
C PRO A 297 -17.07 -17.88 4.83
N VAL A 298 -16.32 -16.78 4.95
CA VAL A 298 -15.91 -16.16 6.22
C VAL A 298 -15.99 -14.63 6.16
N SER A 299 -16.25 -13.98 7.30
CA SER A 299 -16.06 -12.53 7.42
C SER A 299 -14.56 -12.18 7.42
N ALA A 300 -14.22 -10.91 7.23
CA ALA A 300 -12.83 -10.46 7.37
C ALA A 300 -12.23 -10.79 8.75
N GLU A 301 -13.01 -10.62 9.83
CA GLU A 301 -12.59 -10.95 11.20
C GLU A 301 -12.43 -12.46 11.40
N GLY A 302 -13.33 -13.26 10.83
CA GLY A 302 -13.20 -14.71 10.78
C GLY A 302 -11.94 -15.14 10.02
N TRP A 303 -11.63 -14.45 8.92
CA TRP A 303 -10.44 -14.73 8.11
C TRP A 303 -9.13 -14.37 8.85
N LEU A 304 -9.11 -13.22 9.55
CA LEU A 304 -8.00 -12.83 10.43
C LEU A 304 -7.83 -13.82 11.61
N THR A 305 -8.94 -14.36 12.13
CA THR A 305 -8.90 -15.39 13.16
C THR A 305 -8.27 -16.69 12.62
N GLN A 306 -8.63 -17.11 11.41
CA GLN A 306 -7.97 -18.24 10.74
C GLN A 306 -6.48 -17.99 10.50
N LEU A 307 -6.09 -16.78 10.10
CA LEU A 307 -4.68 -16.39 9.99
C LEU A 307 -3.96 -16.60 11.33
N GLN A 308 -4.51 -16.06 12.42
CA GLN A 308 -3.89 -16.18 13.75
C GLN A 308 -3.82 -17.64 14.23
N GLN A 309 -4.78 -18.48 13.86
CA GLN A 309 -4.74 -19.91 14.18
C GLN A 309 -3.62 -20.64 13.41
N GLN A 310 -3.42 -20.31 12.13
CA GLN A 310 -2.36 -20.92 11.30
C GLN A 310 -0.97 -20.36 11.57
N CYS A 311 -0.90 -19.10 11.96
CA CYS A 311 0.31 -18.34 12.24
C CYS A 311 0.18 -17.66 13.62
N PRO A 312 0.21 -18.43 14.73
CA PRO A 312 0.06 -17.87 16.07
C PRO A 312 1.03 -16.71 16.31
N ALA A 313 0.54 -15.67 16.98
CA ALA A 313 1.40 -14.57 17.41
C ALA A 313 2.40 -15.10 18.45
N ASP A 314 3.69 -14.94 18.15
CA ASP A 314 4.81 -15.44 18.94
C ASP A 314 5.77 -14.32 19.38
N THR A 315 5.45 -13.07 19.00
CA THR A 315 6.17 -11.86 19.39
C THR A 315 5.18 -10.76 19.80
N VAL A 316 5.66 -9.79 20.59
CA VAL A 316 4.87 -8.60 20.97
C VAL A 316 4.45 -7.79 19.75
N ASP A 317 5.31 -7.72 18.73
CA ASP A 317 5.02 -7.01 17.48
C ASP A 317 3.88 -7.69 16.71
N ALA A 318 3.91 -9.03 16.59
CA ALA A 318 2.83 -9.80 15.97
C ALA A 318 1.52 -9.63 16.75
N GLU A 319 1.55 -9.75 18.09
CA GLU A 319 0.37 -9.60 18.94
C GLU A 319 -0.29 -8.22 18.77
N ARG A 320 0.50 -7.14 18.85
CA ARG A 320 0.01 -5.77 18.61
C ARG A 320 -0.61 -5.60 17.23
N SER A 321 0.01 -6.20 16.22
CA SER A 321 -0.47 -6.14 14.83
C SER A 321 -1.82 -6.84 14.67
N PHE A 322 -2.02 -8.01 15.29
CA PHE A 322 -3.32 -8.71 15.30
C PHE A 322 -4.39 -7.95 16.08
N ILE A 323 -4.04 -7.28 17.18
CA ILE A 323 -4.97 -6.44 17.95
C ILE A 323 -5.44 -5.25 17.10
N GLN A 324 -4.50 -4.50 16.50
CA GLN A 324 -4.84 -3.36 15.67
C GLN A 324 -5.59 -3.78 14.40
N ALA A 325 -5.24 -4.90 13.78
CA ALA A 325 -5.99 -5.42 12.63
C ALA A 325 -7.44 -5.75 12.99
N ARG A 326 -7.70 -6.36 14.16
CA ARG A 326 -9.08 -6.55 14.65
C ARG A 326 -9.81 -5.23 14.85
N HIS A 327 -9.13 -4.23 15.40
CA HIS A 327 -9.70 -2.89 15.58
C HIS A 327 -10.08 -2.26 14.24
N ILE A 328 -9.21 -2.31 13.22
CA ILE A 328 -9.52 -1.82 11.85
C ILE A 328 -10.75 -2.52 11.27
N LEU A 329 -10.86 -3.85 11.41
CA LEU A 329 -11.99 -4.60 10.85
C LEU A 329 -13.32 -4.29 11.56
N ARG A 330 -13.29 -3.91 12.84
CA ARG A 330 -14.47 -3.52 13.62
C ARG A 330 -14.89 -2.08 13.34
N GLU A 331 -13.95 -1.14 13.48
CA GLU A 331 -14.21 0.30 13.41
C GLU A 331 -14.19 0.86 11.97
N GLY A 332 -13.57 0.14 11.04
CA GLY A 332 -13.45 0.56 9.65
C GLY A 332 -12.05 1.05 9.26
N SER A 333 -11.69 0.77 8.00
CA SER A 333 -10.52 1.30 7.32
C SER A 333 -10.65 2.80 7.03
N SER A 334 -9.63 3.41 6.42
CA SER A 334 -9.74 4.81 5.98
C SER A 334 -10.87 4.99 4.94
N ALA A 335 -11.07 4.03 4.03
CA ALA A 335 -12.16 4.10 3.06
C ALA A 335 -13.55 4.11 3.72
N ASP A 336 -13.75 3.36 4.81
CA ASP A 336 -14.98 3.40 5.60
C ASP A 336 -15.20 4.80 6.20
N ARG A 337 -14.15 5.37 6.81
CA ARG A 337 -14.19 6.72 7.40
C ARG A 337 -14.43 7.81 6.36
N GLN A 338 -13.88 7.67 5.16
CA GLN A 338 -14.14 8.58 4.03
C GLN A 338 -15.62 8.55 3.64
N ARG A 339 -16.21 7.36 3.50
CA ARG A 339 -17.64 7.20 3.19
C ARG A 339 -18.52 7.78 4.29
N GLN A 340 -18.18 7.56 5.56
CA GLN A 340 -18.89 8.14 6.69
C GLN A 340 -18.80 9.67 6.71
N ALA A 341 -17.62 10.25 6.48
CA ALA A 341 -17.43 11.69 6.42
C ALA A 341 -18.23 12.34 5.29
N PHE A 342 -18.29 11.67 4.12
CA PHE A 342 -19.13 12.12 3.02
C PHE A 342 -20.61 12.08 3.38
N ALA A 343 -21.10 10.96 3.93
CA ALA A 343 -22.50 10.79 4.32
C ALA A 343 -22.92 11.86 5.34
N LEU A 344 -22.13 12.06 6.40
CA LEU A 344 -22.39 13.07 7.42
C LEU A 344 -22.44 14.50 6.83
N ALA A 345 -21.51 14.83 5.92
CA ALA A 345 -21.52 16.12 5.24
C ALA A 345 -22.79 16.32 4.39
N ARG A 346 -23.26 15.26 3.70
CA ARG A 346 -24.49 15.30 2.91
C ARG A 346 -25.73 15.44 3.79
N GLU A 347 -25.78 14.76 4.94
CA GLU A 347 -26.84 14.91 5.94
C GLU A 347 -26.92 16.33 6.52
N GLN A 348 -25.78 17.02 6.61
CA GLN A 348 -25.69 18.44 6.99
C GLN A 348 -26.08 19.41 5.87
N GLY A 349 -26.52 18.92 4.70
CA GLY A 349 -26.96 19.74 3.57
C GLY A 349 -25.83 20.28 2.69
N LEU A 350 -24.58 19.85 2.90
CA LEU A 350 -23.46 20.26 2.05
C LEU A 350 -23.57 19.65 0.65
N ASP A 351 -23.21 20.41 -0.39
CA ASP A 351 -23.18 19.91 -1.76
C ASP A 351 -22.10 18.82 -1.96
N ASN A 352 -22.07 18.17 -3.13
CA ASN A 352 -21.10 17.09 -3.41
C ASN A 352 -19.64 17.57 -3.27
N ARG A 353 -19.34 18.79 -3.74
CA ARG A 353 -17.98 19.34 -3.72
C ARG A 353 -17.54 19.65 -2.29
N GLN A 354 -18.44 20.20 -1.47
CA GLN A 354 -18.22 20.47 -0.07
C GLN A 354 -18.07 19.17 0.74
N ALA A 355 -18.88 18.15 0.45
CA ALA A 355 -18.77 16.84 1.09
C ALA A 355 -17.41 16.17 0.79
N LEU A 356 -16.95 16.18 -0.47
CA LEU A 356 -15.62 15.66 -0.82
C LEU A 356 -14.47 16.46 -0.20
N ARG A 357 -14.66 17.76 0.06
CA ARG A 357 -13.70 18.55 0.84
C ARG A 357 -13.69 18.13 2.30
N ALA A 358 -14.84 17.79 2.88
CA ALA A 358 -14.91 17.21 4.23
C ALA A 358 -14.19 15.86 4.31
N VAL A 359 -14.33 15.00 3.29
CA VAL A 359 -13.55 13.75 3.15
C VAL A 359 -12.05 14.03 3.13
N ALA A 360 -11.60 15.00 2.32
CA ALA A 360 -10.19 15.38 2.27
C ALA A 360 -9.68 15.87 3.64
N GLY A 361 -10.46 16.73 4.31
CA GLY A 361 -10.15 17.20 5.66
C GLY A 361 -10.09 16.09 6.69
N GLN A 362 -11.00 15.11 6.64
CA GLN A 362 -11.00 13.94 7.51
C GLN A 362 -9.70 13.14 7.37
N VAL A 363 -9.28 12.84 6.13
CA VAL A 363 -8.03 12.12 5.87
C VAL A 363 -6.80 12.90 6.34
N MET A 364 -6.78 14.22 6.12
CA MET A 364 -5.69 15.07 6.61
C MET A 364 -5.63 15.12 8.14
N ASN A 365 -6.77 15.02 8.83
CA ASN A 365 -6.81 14.96 10.29
C ASN A 365 -6.36 13.61 10.85
N ASP A 366 -6.67 12.50 10.16
CA ASP A 366 -6.18 11.15 10.53
C ASP A 366 -4.64 11.04 10.46
N HIS A 367 -3.97 11.96 9.77
CA HIS A 367 -2.52 11.99 9.60
C HIS A 367 -1.76 12.74 10.70
N ARG A 368 -2.46 13.60 11.46
CA ARG A 368 -1.90 14.36 12.59
C ARG A 368 -1.85 13.50 13.83
#